data_AF-A0A1M4S8F6-F1
#
_entry.id   AF-A0A1M4S8F6-F1
#
_cell.length_a   1.000
_cell.length_b   1.000
_cell.length_c   1.000
_cell.angle_alpha   90.00
_cell.angle_beta   90.00
_cell.angle_gamma   90.00
#
_symmetry.space_group_name_H-M   'P 1'
#
loop_
_entity.id
_entity.type
_entity.pdbx_description
1 polymer ?
#
loop_
_entity_poly.entity_id
_entity_poly.type
_entity_poly.pdbx_seq_one_letter_code
_entity_poly.pdbx_strand_id
1 'polypeptide(L)'
;MDTKNVNEILKGYNGQSNIEKPRSIQSVTARYYKELDQYADLMHAKVDLREQRVMLYAEIKVLGWMLGKADNTITQDIDAACKKL
;
A
#
# COMPACT_ATOMS: atom_id res chain seq x y z
N MET A 1 -41.33 -13.10 1.92
CA MET A 1 -40.15 -12.24 2.18
C MET A 1 -40.38 -11.60 3.53
N ASP A 2 -39.64 -12.07 4.53
CA ASP A 2 -39.76 -11.59 5.91
C ASP A 2 -39.03 -10.25 6.00
N THR A 3 -39.77 -9.15 6.20
CA THR A 3 -39.20 -7.80 6.35
C THR A 3 -38.52 -7.70 7.71
N LYS A 4 -37.35 -8.34 7.83
CA LYS A 4 -36.42 -8.05 8.92
C LYS A 4 -36.20 -6.55 8.93
N ASN A 5 -36.58 -5.96 10.05
CA ASN A 5 -36.77 -4.55 10.31
C ASN A 5 -35.56 -3.76 9.81
N VAL A 6 -35.77 -2.87 8.84
CA VAL A 6 -34.72 -2.00 8.26
C VAL A 6 -33.91 -1.29 9.35
N ASN A 7 -34.53 -0.99 10.50
CA ASN A 7 -33.84 -0.38 11.64
C ASN A 7 -32.83 -1.31 12.34
N GLU A 8 -33.02 -2.63 12.32
CA GLU A 8 -32.02 -3.58 12.85
C GLU A 8 -30.80 -3.68 11.93
N ILE A 9 -31.03 -3.63 10.61
CA ILE A 9 -29.97 -3.59 9.60
C ILE A 9 -29.16 -2.29 9.75
N LEU A 10 -29.84 -1.15 9.92
CA LEU A 10 -29.20 0.15 10.14
C LEU A 10 -28.46 0.25 11.48
N LYS A 11 -28.94 -0.41 12.54
CA LYS A 11 -28.22 -0.52 13.82
C LYS A 11 -26.91 -1.30 13.69
N GLY A 12 -26.88 -2.32 12.83
CA GLY A 12 -25.64 -3.02 12.47
C GLY A 12 -24.65 -2.07 11.79
N TYR A 13 -25.10 -1.33 10.78
CA TYR A 13 -24.28 -0.37 10.04
C TYR A 13 -23.75 0.78 10.90
N ASN A 14 -24.57 1.34 11.79
CA ASN A 14 -24.19 2.49 12.62
C ASN A 14 -23.30 2.10 13.83
N GLY A 15 -23.21 0.80 14.16
CA GLY A 15 -22.40 0.27 15.27
C GLY A 15 -21.15 -0.50 14.83
N GLN A 16 -20.90 -0.65 13.53
CA GLN A 16 -19.76 -1.40 13.02
C GLN A 16 -18.51 -0.52 12.90
N SER A 17 -17.66 -0.63 13.92
CA SER A 17 -16.22 -0.36 13.89
C SER A 17 -15.43 -1.16 12.83
N ASN A 18 -16.12 -1.89 11.94
CA ASN A 18 -15.57 -2.73 10.86
C ASN A 18 -15.62 -2.07 9.48
N ILE A 19 -15.95 -0.77 9.39
CA ILE A 19 -15.51 0.00 8.22
C ILE A 19 -14.01 0.19 8.44
N GLU A 20 -13.16 -0.59 7.76
CA GLU A 20 -11.73 -0.34 7.72
C GLU A 20 -11.54 1.15 7.39
N LYS A 21 -11.08 1.91 8.39
CA LYS A 21 -10.86 3.34 8.19
C LYS A 21 -9.86 3.48 7.04
N PRO A 22 -10.10 4.37 6.06
CA PRO A 22 -9.13 4.63 5.02
C PRO A 22 -7.78 4.92 5.70
N ARG A 23 -6.73 4.25 5.23
CA ARG A 23 -5.37 4.42 5.78
C ARG A 23 -5.03 5.90 5.84
N SER A 24 -4.53 6.37 6.98
CA SER A 24 -4.10 7.76 7.10
C SER A 24 -2.94 8.01 6.13
N ILE A 25 -2.82 9.25 5.62
CA ILE A 25 -1.71 9.61 4.74
C ILE A 25 -0.36 9.29 5.39
N GLN A 26 -0.20 9.48 6.71
CA GLN A 26 1.04 9.11 7.41
C GLN A 26 1.33 7.61 7.32
N SER A 27 0.31 6.76 7.43
CA SER A 27 0.49 5.31 7.30
C SER A 27 0.85 4.87 5.87
N VAL A 28 0.28 5.52 4.85
CA VAL A 28 0.63 5.29 3.44
C VAL A 28 2.07 5.72 3.20
N THR A 29 2.47 6.89 3.71
CA THR A 29 3.85 7.40 3.61
C THR A 29 4.85 6.45 4.28
N ALA A 30 4.57 5.98 5.49
CA ALA A 30 5.45 5.05 6.19
C ALA A 30 5.60 3.73 5.44
N ARG A 31 4.48 3.19 4.90
CA ARG A 31 4.50 1.98 4.08
C ARG A 31 5.30 2.20 2.79
N TYR A 32 5.10 3.32 2.10
CA TYR A 32 5.80 3.65 0.86
C TYR A 32 7.32 3.58 1.02
N TYR A 33 7.87 4.23 2.06
CA TYR A 33 9.32 4.19 2.32
C TYR A 33 9.80 2.82 2.78
N LYS A 34 9.00 2.10 3.58
CA LYS A 34 9.33 0.73 3.97
C LYS A 34 9.45 -0.20 2.75
N GLU A 35 8.51 -0.14 1.81
CA GLU A 35 8.56 -0.99 0.62
C GLU A 35 9.73 -0.63 -0.30
N LEU A 36 10.11 0.67 -0.38
CA LEU A 36 11.31 1.10 -1.11
C LEU A 36 12.59 0.44 -0.57
N ASP A 37 12.75 0.43 0.76
CA ASP A 37 13.90 -0.21 1.40
C ASP A 37 13.91 -1.72 1.14
N GLN A 38 12.75 -2.39 1.30
CA GLN A 38 12.62 -3.82 1.02
C GLN A 38 12.91 -4.16 -0.44
N TYR A 39 12.44 -3.34 -1.39
CA TYR A 39 12.73 -3.53 -2.80
C TYR A 39 14.23 -3.40 -3.08
N ALA A 40 14.90 -2.43 -2.47
CA ALA A 40 16.35 -2.26 -2.58
C ALA A 40 17.11 -3.49 -2.05
N ASP A 41 16.72 -4.02 -0.89
CA ASP A 41 17.30 -5.25 -0.34
C ASP A 41 17.15 -6.44 -1.31
N LEU A 42 15.97 -6.60 -1.92
CA LEU A 42 15.72 -7.67 -2.89
C LEU A 42 16.49 -7.51 -4.21
N MET A 43 16.81 -6.27 -4.62
CA MET A 43 17.64 -6.00 -5.79
C MET A 43 19.10 -6.39 -5.56
N HIS A 44 19.57 -6.31 -4.31
CA HIS A 44 20.95 -6.67 -3.91
C HIS A 44 21.08 -8.12 -3.41
N ALA A 45 19.97 -8.85 -3.27
CA ALA A 45 19.98 -10.24 -2.88
C ALA A 45 20.70 -11.12 -3.92
N LYS A 46 21.51 -12.08 -3.44
CA LYS A 46 22.25 -13.03 -4.31
C LYS A 46 21.36 -14.11 -4.94
N VAL A 47 20.11 -14.21 -4.53
CA VAL A 47 19.12 -15.19 -4.98
C VAL A 47 18.11 -14.53 -5.91
N ASP A 48 17.58 -15.27 -6.89
CA ASP A 48 16.58 -14.72 -7.80
C ASP A 48 15.21 -14.63 -7.11
N LEU A 49 14.83 -13.41 -6.74
CA LEU A 49 13.55 -13.08 -6.10
C LEU A 49 12.65 -12.26 -7.04
N ARG A 50 12.67 -12.57 -8.34
CA ARG A 50 11.94 -11.82 -9.38
C ARG A 50 10.47 -11.57 -9.05
N GLU A 51 9.73 -12.60 -8.64
CA GLU A 51 8.29 -12.47 -8.35
C GLU A 51 8.04 -11.48 -7.21
N GLN A 52 8.84 -11.57 -6.14
CA GLN A 52 8.75 -10.66 -5.00
C GLN A 52 9.08 -9.23 -5.40
N ARG A 53 10.11 -9.03 -6.24
CA ARG A 53 10.47 -7.70 -6.76
C ARG A 53 9.34 -7.09 -7.59
N VAL A 54 8.71 -7.86 -8.49
CA VAL A 54 7.59 -7.38 -9.31
C VAL A 54 6.41 -6.99 -8.43
N MET A 55 6.09 -7.80 -7.42
CA MET A 55 5.01 -7.52 -6.48
C MET A 55 5.26 -6.23 -5.68
N LEU A 56 6.47 -6.07 -5.11
CA LEU A 56 6.88 -4.87 -4.40
C LEU A 56 6.89 -3.62 -5.30
N TYR A 57 7.39 -3.74 -6.52
CA TYR A 57 7.38 -2.63 -7.49
C TYR A 57 5.95 -2.12 -7.74
N ALA A 58 5.00 -3.03 -7.94
CA ALA A 58 3.59 -2.67 -8.12
C ALA A 58 2.99 -2.01 -6.85
N GLU A 59 3.31 -2.53 -5.66
CA GLU A 59 2.86 -1.94 -4.39
C GLU A 59 3.41 -0.52 -4.20
N ILE A 60 4.70 -0.30 -4.48
CA ILE A 60 5.35 1.02 -4.44
C ILE A 60 4.67 2.00 -5.40
N LYS A 61 4.34 1.58 -6.63
CA LYS A 61 3.60 2.41 -7.60
C LYS A 61 2.25 2.85 -7.05
N VAL A 62 1.45 1.91 -6.55
CA VAL A 62 0.12 2.21 -6.00
C VAL A 62 0.22 3.15 -4.81
N LEU A 63 1.13 2.90 -3.87
CA LEU A 63 1.34 3.76 -2.71
C LEU A 63 1.81 5.16 -3.12
N GLY A 64 2.70 5.27 -4.10
CA GLY A 64 3.14 6.56 -4.64
C GLY A 64 1.99 7.35 -5.26
N TRP A 65 1.12 6.70 -6.03
CA TRP A 65 -0.08 7.35 -6.60
C TRP A 65 -1.08 7.77 -5.51
N MET A 66 -1.26 6.97 -4.46
CA MET A 66 -2.09 7.35 -3.30
C MET A 66 -1.54 8.59 -2.57
N LEU A 67 -0.23 8.82 -2.63
CA LEU A 67 0.44 10.02 -2.11
C LEU A 67 0.45 11.20 -3.09
N GLY A 68 -0.14 11.05 -4.28
CA GLY A 68 -0.16 12.08 -5.33
C GLY A 68 1.18 12.26 -6.06
N LYS A 69 2.11 11.30 -5.95
CA LYS A 69 3.39 11.35 -6.69
C LYS A 69 3.17 11.00 -8.16
N ALA A 70 3.85 11.72 -9.04
CA ALA A 70 3.91 11.40 -10.46
C ALA A 70 4.75 10.14 -10.71
N ASP A 71 4.46 9.45 -11.81
CA ASP A 71 5.07 8.15 -12.11
C ASP A 71 6.60 8.21 -12.28
N ASN A 72 7.09 9.32 -12.83
CA ASN A 72 8.53 9.61 -12.95
C ASN A 72 9.17 9.82 -11.58
N THR A 73 8.50 10.52 -10.66
CA THR A 73 9.00 10.73 -9.29
C THR A 73 9.11 9.41 -8.53
N ILE A 74 8.09 8.54 -8.65
CA ILE A 74 8.13 7.21 -8.02
C ILE A 74 9.29 6.39 -8.57
N THR A 75 9.54 6.45 -9.88
CA THR A 75 10.66 5.74 -10.52
C THR A 75 12.00 6.26 -10.02
N GLN A 76 12.15 7.58 -9.89
CA GLN A 76 13.35 8.20 -9.31
C GLN A 76 13.57 7.80 -7.85
N ASP A 77 12.50 7.71 -7.05
CA ASP A 77 12.57 7.27 -5.66
C ASP A 77 13.04 5.81 -5.54
N ILE A 78 12.56 4.92 -6.43
CA ILE A 78 13.01 3.52 -6.52
C ILE A 78 14.50 3.45 -6.88
N ASP A 79 14.92 4.17 -7.92
CA ASP A 79 16.32 4.20 -8.35
C ASP A 79 17.24 4.75 -7.25
N ALA A 80 16.77 5.78 -6.53
CA ALA A 80 17.49 6.36 -5.40
C ALA A 80 17.61 5.39 -4.22
N ALA A 81 16.58 4.61 -3.93
CA ALA A 81 16.61 3.59 -2.87
C ALA A 81 17.65 2.49 -3.18
N CYS A 82 17.67 1.97 -4.41
CA CYS A 82 18.63 0.94 -4.81
C CYS A 82 20.10 1.40 -4.79
N LYS A 83 20.36 2.71 -4.92
CA LYS A 83 21.71 3.29 -4.89
C LYS A 83 22.28 3.54 -3.48
N LYS A 84 21.44 3.48 -2.44
CA LYS A 84 21.85 3.79 -1.05
C LYS A 84 22.55 2.63 -0.33
N LEU A 85 22.50 1.42 -0.89
CA LEU A 85 23.12 0.19 -0.38
C LEU A 85 24.38 -0.13 -1.19
#